data_AF-A0A2V5YFI6-F1
#
_entry.id   AF-A0A2V5YFI6-F1
#
_cell.length_a   1.000
_cell.length_b   1.000
_cell.length_c   1.000
_cell.angle_alpha   90.00
_cell.angle_beta   90.00
_cell.angle_gamma   90.00
#
_symmetry.space_group_name_H-M   'P 1'
#
loop_
_entity.id
_entity.type
_entity.pdbx_description
1 polymer ?
#
loop_
_entity_poly.entity_id
_entity_poly.type
_entity_poly.pdbx_seq_one_letter_code
_entity_poly.pdbx_strand_id
1 'polypeptide(L)' 'MAMQQYLPALATKIAKMLSIKPEYLVTQPAELRILREMSEAEVREFARNHGWRVISRLGGRQIEFYNDASLRPL' A
#
# COMPACT_ATOMS: atom_id res chain seq x y z
N MET A 1 3.44 -16.05 -5.56
CA MET A 1 3.46 -15.74 -7.01
C MET A 1 2.06 -15.46 -7.59
N ALA A 2 0.98 -16.16 -7.18
CA ALA A 2 -0.38 -15.85 -7.66
C ALA A 2 -1.01 -14.58 -7.04
N MET A 3 -0.51 -14.04 -5.94
CA MET A 3 -1.12 -12.86 -5.29
C MET A 3 -0.61 -11.51 -5.84
N GLN A 4 0.62 -11.45 -6.35
CA GLN A 4 1.18 -10.24 -7.00
C GLN A 4 0.35 -9.77 -8.20
N GLN A 5 -0.37 -10.68 -8.88
CA GLN A 5 -1.27 -10.31 -9.98
C GLN A 5 -2.42 -9.40 -9.54
N TYR A 6 -2.75 -9.38 -8.24
CA TYR A 6 -3.78 -8.50 -7.67
C TYR A 6 -3.22 -7.17 -7.19
N LEU A 7 -1.90 -6.96 -7.24
CA LEU A 7 -1.26 -5.72 -6.82
C LEU A 7 -1.77 -4.48 -7.60
N PRO A 8 -2.01 -4.54 -8.93
CA PRO A 8 -2.61 -3.40 -9.64
C PRO A 8 -4.04 -3.06 -9.18
N ALA A 9 -4.85 -4.08 -8.87
CA ALA A 9 -6.20 -3.87 -8.34
C ALA A 9 -6.15 -3.26 -6.93
N LEU A 10 -5.23 -3.73 -6.09
CA LEU A 10 -4.98 -3.16 -4.77
C LEU A 10 -4.52 -1.70 -4.87
N ALA A 11 -3.58 -1.39 -5.76
CA ALA A 11 -3.13 -0.02 -6.01
C ALA A 11 -4.30 0.90 -6.40
N THR A 12 -5.16 0.45 -7.32
CA THR A 12 -6.36 1.20 -7.74
C THR A 12 -7.27 1.49 -6.55
N LYS A 13 -7.48 0.51 -5.67
CA LYS A 13 -8.28 0.69 -4.45
C LYS A 13 -7.64 1.69 -3.50
N ILE A 14 -6.35 1.54 -3.20
CA ILE A 14 -5.62 2.46 -2.31
C ILE A 14 -5.69 3.88 -2.85
N ALA A 15 -5.44 4.08 -4.16
CA ALA A 15 -5.54 5.38 -4.82
C ALA A 15 -6.93 6.02 -4.64
N LYS A 16 -7.99 5.25 -4.89
CA LYS A 16 -9.38 5.69 -4.72
C LYS A 16 -9.70 6.08 -3.27
N MET A 17 -9.16 5.34 -2.30
CA MET A 17 -9.37 5.68 -0.89
C MET A 17 -8.57 6.93 -0.50
N LEU A 18 -7.33 7.06 -0.97
CA LEU A 18 -6.49 8.22 -0.67
C LEU A 18 -6.88 9.50 -1.42
N SER A 19 -7.74 9.41 -2.44
CA SER A 19 -8.32 10.59 -3.09
C SER A 19 -9.46 11.21 -2.29
N ILE A 20 -10.07 10.47 -1.34
CA ILE A 20 -11.20 10.94 -0.53
C ILE A 20 -10.84 11.14 0.95
N LYS A 21 -9.73 10.56 1.42
CA LYS A 21 -9.26 10.70 2.80
C LYS A 21 -7.73 10.67 2.87
N PRO A 22 -7.10 11.24 3.91
CA PRO A 22 -5.64 11.32 3.99
C PRO A 22 -4.94 9.97 4.21
N GLU A 23 -5.66 8.95 4.68
CA GLU A 23 -5.10 7.65 5.07
C GLU A 23 -5.96 6.45 4.66
N TYR A 24 -5.34 5.31 4.42
CA TYR A 24 -5.99 4.02 4.19
C TYR A 24 -5.32 2.91 5.02
N LEU A 25 -6.00 2.49 6.08
CA LEU A 25 -5.67 1.29 6.84
C LEU A 25 -6.14 0.05 6.07
N VAL A 26 -5.23 -0.88 5.81
CA VAL A 26 -5.53 -2.17 5.18
C VAL A 26 -6.21 -3.08 6.21
N THR A 27 -7.52 -3.25 6.07
CA THR A 27 -8.32 -4.09 6.99
C THR A 27 -8.72 -5.44 6.38
N GLN A 28 -8.67 -5.58 5.05
CA GLN A 28 -9.10 -6.81 4.39
C GLN A 28 -7.97 -7.85 4.42
N PRO A 29 -8.23 -9.08 4.92
CA PRO A 29 -7.20 -10.12 5.01
C PRO A 29 -6.55 -10.47 3.66
N ALA A 30 -7.30 -10.42 2.55
CA ALA A 30 -6.77 -10.69 1.21
C ALA A 30 -5.75 -9.62 0.77
N GLU A 31 -6.03 -8.35 1.06
CA GLU A 31 -5.12 -7.24 0.75
C GLU A 31 -3.85 -7.30 1.59
N LEU A 32 -4.02 -7.58 2.88
CA LEU A 32 -2.89 -7.77 3.79
C LEU A 32 -2.02 -8.95 3.34
N ARG A 33 -2.63 -10.03 2.83
CA ARG A 33 -1.89 -11.19 2.31
C ARG A 33 -1.04 -10.84 1.09
N ILE A 34 -1.57 -10.05 0.15
CA ILE A 34 -0.79 -9.55 -1.01
C ILE A 34 0.45 -8.79 -0.52
N LEU A 35 0.26 -7.85 0.42
CA LEU A 35 1.34 -7.01 0.92
C LEU A 35 2.35 -7.78 1.78
N ARG A 36 1.93 -8.85 2.47
CA ARG A 36 2.82 -9.71 3.28
C ARG A 36 3.65 -10.70 2.48
N GLU A 37 3.31 -10.94 1.20
CA GLU A 37 4.20 -11.66 0.27
C GLU A 37 5.37 -10.80 -0.20
N MET A 38 5.30 -9.49 0.03
CA MET A 38 6.37 -8.54 -0.26
C MET A 38 7.21 -8.31 1.00
N SER A 39 8.51 -8.10 0.83
CA SER A 39 9.38 -7.56 1.87
C SER A 39 8.96 -6.14 2.24
N GLU A 40 9.34 -5.69 3.43
CA GLU A 40 9.05 -4.33 3.88
C GLU A 40 9.61 -3.26 2.91
N ALA A 41 10.78 -3.52 2.32
CA ALA A 41 11.39 -2.65 1.32
C ALA A 41 10.54 -2.56 0.05
N GLU A 42 10.03 -3.70 -0.45
CA GLU A 42 9.15 -3.74 -1.63
C GLU A 42 7.82 -3.02 -1.36
N VAL A 43 7.24 -3.15 -0.17
CA VAL A 43 6.00 -2.43 0.19
C VAL A 43 6.24 -0.91 0.21
N ARG A 44 7.39 -0.47 0.74
CA ARG A 44 7.80 0.95 0.74
C ARG A 44 8.03 1.47 -0.67
N GLU A 45 8.70 0.71 -1.51
CA GLU A 45 8.93 1.08 -2.92
C GLU A 45 7.62 1.15 -3.71
N PHE A 46 6.74 0.17 -3.53
CA PHE A 46 5.40 0.18 -4.10
C PHE A 46 4.64 1.45 -3.71
N ALA A 47 4.60 1.80 -2.43
CA ALA A 47 3.95 3.03 -1.96
C ALA A 47 4.56 4.28 -2.61
N ARG A 48 5.90 4.37 -2.62
CA ARG A 48 6.63 5.52 -3.19
C ARG A 48 6.34 5.69 -4.68
N ASN A 49 6.29 4.61 -5.46
CA ASN A 49 6.00 4.66 -6.90
C ASN A 49 4.59 5.23 -7.21
N HIS A 50 3.70 5.26 -6.21
CA HIS A 50 2.38 5.86 -6.32
C HIS A 50 2.26 7.22 -5.61
N GLY A 51 3.35 7.79 -5.08
CA GLY A 51 3.32 9.03 -4.31
C GLY A 51 2.63 8.86 -2.96
N TRP A 52 2.81 7.70 -2.32
CA TRP A 52 2.27 7.41 -1.01
C TRP A 52 3.40 7.15 -0.01
N ARG A 53 3.10 7.44 1.25
CA ARG A 53 3.88 6.95 2.38
C ARG A 53 3.20 5.71 2.95
N VAL A 54 3.99 4.76 3.46
CA VAL A 54 3.46 3.56 4.11
C VAL A 54 4.09 3.37 5.47
N ILE A 55 3.28 2.95 6.45
CA ILE A 55 3.72 2.56 7.78
C ILE A 55 3.26 1.12 8.02
N SER A 56 4.21 0.24 8.35
CA SER A 56 3.94 -1.11 8.82
C SER A 56 4.13 -1.18 10.34
N ARG A 57 3.10 -1.63 11.06
CA ARG A 57 3.16 -1.85 12.51
C ARG A 57 2.99 -3.34 12.82
N LEU A 58 3.32 -3.72 14.06
CA LEU A 58 3.08 -5.07 14.58
C LEU A 58 3.69 -6.18 13.69
N GLY A 59 4.88 -5.94 13.15
CA GLY A 59 5.57 -6.89 12.26
C GLY A 59 4.84 -7.13 10.93
N GLY A 60 4.25 -6.08 10.33
CA GLY A 60 3.55 -6.16 9.04
C GLY A 60 2.12 -6.68 9.13
N ARG A 61 1.55 -6.81 10.34
CA ARG A 61 0.13 -7.17 10.53
C ARG A 61 -0.82 -5.99 10.31
N GLN A 62 -0.31 -4.78 10.49
CA GLN A 62 -1.06 -3.56 10.24
C GLN A 62 -0.26 -2.73 9.25
N ILE A 63 -0.89 -2.40 8.12
CA ILE A 63 -0.29 -1.58 7.07
C ILE A 63 -1.22 -0.41 6.79
N GLU A 64 -0.65 0.78 6.84
CA GLU A 64 -1.35 2.04 6.65
C GLU A 64 -0.67 2.83 5.53
N PHE A 65 -1.46 3.24 4.54
CA PHE A 65 -1.02 4.11 3.46
C PHE A 65 -1.49 5.54 3.71
N TYR A 66 -0.68 6.51 3.34
CA TYR A 66 -0.97 7.93 3.43
C TYR A 66 -0.69 8.60 2.10
N ASN A 67 -1.54 9.56 1.73
CA ASN A 67 -1.25 10.39 0.56
C ASN A 67 -0.02 11.26 0.87
N ASP A 68 1.02 11.15 0.05
CA ASP A 68 2.24 11.93 0.21
C ASP A 68 2.65 12.51 -1.14
N ALA A 69 2.01 13.64 -1.48
CA ALA A 69 2.23 14.31 -2.75
C ALA A 69 3.71 14.72 -2.97
N SER A 70 4.54 14.75 -1.94
CA SER A 70 5.98 15.02 -2.05
C SER A 70 6.79 13.85 -2.61
N LEU A 71 6.22 12.65 -2.65
CA LEU A 71 6.89 11.42 -3.12
C LEU A 71 6.54 11.03 -4.56
N ARG A 72 5.74 11.84 -5.28
CA ARG A 72 5.43 11.56 -6.69
C ARG A 72 6.71 11.73 -7.52
N PRO A 73 7.10 10.72 -8.33
CA PRO A 73 8.10 10.96 -9.36
C PRO A 73 7.55 12.02 -10.32
N LEU A 74 8.41 13.00 -10.65
CA LEU A 74 8.14 14.03 -11.66
C LEU A 74 7.91 13.41 -13.03
#